data_AF-A0AAW9QP18-F1
#
_entry.id   AF-A0AAW9QP18-F1
#
_cell.length_a   1.000
_cell.length_b   1.000
_cell.length_c   1.000
_cell.angle_alpha   90.00
_cell.angle_beta   90.00
_cell.angle_gamma   90.00
#
_symmetry.space_group_name_H-M   'P 1'
#
loop_
_entity.id
_entity.type
_entity.pdbx_description
1 polymer ?
#
loop_
_entity_poly.entity_id
_entity_poly.type
_entity_poly.pdbx_seq_one_letter_code
_entity_poly.pdbx_strand_id
1 'polypeptide(L)'
;MDIEFANAGTLDTNGTGWLIGFGDWTKAIETGGTALRCMPENALARNLQVKWMIHPAGDDRGTRKPISVGRSISILASESGRFRLEFSPDANFPEGRTECYTLEKHGDLVIWGENIYHRWFVEAACTIITIRWTPVESVDA
;
A
#
# COMPACT_ATOMS: atom_id res chain seq x y z
N MET A 1 8.61 -7.46 8.75
CA MET A 1 7.95 -6.14 8.94
C MET A 1 6.47 -6.30 8.56
N ASP A 2 5.56 -5.38 8.92
CA ASP A 2 4.17 -5.41 8.42
C ASP A 2 4.16 -4.90 6.97
N ILE A 3 4.47 -5.80 6.03
CA ILE A 3 4.57 -5.52 4.59
C ILE A 3 3.94 -6.68 3.81
N GLU A 4 3.21 -6.35 2.76
CA GLU A 4 2.62 -7.31 1.83
C GLU A 4 2.90 -6.91 0.39
N PHE A 5 3.23 -7.90 -0.44
CA PHE A 5 3.47 -7.75 -1.88
C PHE A 5 2.45 -8.59 -2.65
N ALA A 6 1.77 -8.00 -3.63
CA ALA A 6 0.73 -8.67 -4.41
C ALA A 6 0.53 -8.04 -5.79
N ASN A 7 -0.43 -8.55 -6.55
CA ASN A 7 -0.96 -7.94 -7.77
C ASN A 7 -2.48 -7.83 -7.68
N ALA A 8 -3.05 -6.66 -7.94
CA ALA A 8 -4.48 -6.38 -7.80
C ALA A 8 -5.36 -7.23 -8.74
N GLY A 9 -4.82 -7.66 -9.88
CA GLY A 9 -5.54 -8.48 -10.85
C GLY A 9 -5.55 -9.98 -10.52
N THR A 10 -4.65 -10.45 -9.65
CA THR A 10 -4.51 -11.88 -9.33
C THR A 10 -4.58 -12.20 -7.85
N LEU A 11 -4.55 -11.19 -6.97
CA LEU A 11 -4.72 -11.37 -5.55
C LEU A 11 -6.10 -11.97 -5.32
N ASP A 12 -6.13 -13.18 -4.75
CA ASP A 12 -7.38 -13.81 -4.38
C ASP A 12 -7.97 -13.06 -3.19
N THR A 13 -8.90 -12.16 -3.50
CA THR A 13 -9.73 -11.43 -2.55
C THR A 13 -10.93 -12.26 -2.09
N ASN A 14 -10.97 -13.55 -2.44
CA ASN A 14 -12.12 -14.43 -2.34
C ASN A 14 -13.36 -13.83 -3.02
N GLY A 15 -13.21 -13.21 -4.20
CA GLY A 15 -14.33 -12.60 -4.94
C GLY A 15 -14.70 -11.17 -4.49
N THR A 16 -13.75 -10.42 -3.92
CA THR A 16 -13.96 -9.04 -3.44
C THR A 16 -12.82 -8.07 -3.87
N GLY A 17 -12.49 -7.02 -3.09
CA GLY A 17 -11.44 -6.03 -3.36
C GLY A 17 -10.78 -5.48 -2.08
N TRP A 18 -9.97 -4.41 -2.17
CA TRP A 18 -9.48 -3.66 -1.00
C TRP A 18 -10.40 -2.46 -0.73
N LEU A 19 -10.89 -2.32 0.51
CA LEU A 19 -11.63 -1.13 0.93
C LEU A 19 -10.89 -0.42 2.07
N ILE A 20 -10.62 0.87 1.88
CA ILE A 20 -10.16 1.74 2.96
C ILE A 20 -11.39 2.45 3.51
N GLY A 21 -11.89 1.94 4.64
CA GLY A 21 -13.16 2.33 5.27
C GLY A 21 -13.99 1.13 5.68
N PHE A 22 -15.24 1.38 6.06
CA PHE A 22 -16.22 0.39 6.49
C PHE A 22 -17.62 0.75 5.96
N GLY A 23 -18.46 -0.27 5.71
CA GLY A 23 -19.89 -0.12 5.41
C GLY A 23 -20.61 -1.46 5.46
N ASP A 24 -21.92 -1.48 5.70
CA ASP A 24 -22.68 -2.73 5.90
C ASP A 24 -22.60 -3.70 4.71
N TRP A 25 -22.42 -3.19 3.49
CA TRP A 25 -22.20 -4.02 2.29
C TRP A 25 -20.92 -4.86 2.35
N THR A 26 -19.99 -4.53 3.26
CA THR A 26 -18.75 -5.29 3.48
C THR A 26 -18.92 -6.50 4.40
N LYS A 27 -20.04 -6.62 5.12
CA LYS A 27 -20.42 -7.75 5.99
C LYS A 27 -21.02 -8.93 5.23
N ALA A 28 -20.66 -9.12 3.96
CA ALA A 28 -21.32 -10.07 3.05
C ALA A 28 -21.31 -11.53 3.54
N ILE A 29 -20.58 -11.89 4.61
CA ILE A 29 -20.61 -13.22 5.23
C ILE A 29 -22.02 -13.65 5.65
N GLU A 30 -22.89 -12.75 6.12
CA GLU A 30 -24.25 -13.12 6.56
C GLU A 30 -25.21 -13.49 5.41
N THR A 31 -24.85 -13.19 4.15
CA THR A 31 -25.64 -13.51 2.95
C THR A 31 -24.95 -14.47 1.98
N GLY A 32 -23.86 -15.13 2.42
CA GLY A 32 -23.09 -16.08 1.59
C GLY A 32 -21.98 -15.44 0.74
N GLY A 33 -21.62 -14.19 1.01
CA GLY A 33 -20.45 -13.50 0.47
C GLY A 33 -19.20 -13.65 1.35
N THR A 34 -18.10 -13.03 0.92
CA THR A 34 -16.74 -13.24 1.44
C THR A 34 -16.19 -12.01 2.19
N ALA A 35 -15.30 -12.25 3.16
CA ALA A 35 -14.73 -11.21 4.02
C ALA A 35 -13.76 -10.30 3.23
N LEU A 36 -14.19 -9.06 2.98
CA LEU A 36 -13.31 -8.00 2.48
C LEU A 36 -12.14 -7.75 3.44
N ARG A 37 -10.99 -7.34 2.89
CA ARG A 37 -9.96 -6.68 3.69
C ARG A 37 -10.39 -5.23 3.91
N CYS A 38 -10.90 -4.95 5.11
CA CYS A 38 -11.38 -3.64 5.51
C CYS A 38 -10.67 -3.15 6.79
N MET A 39 -10.83 -1.87 7.09
CA MET A 39 -10.52 -1.38 8.43
C MET A 39 -11.52 -1.98 9.43
N PRO A 40 -11.12 -2.19 10.71
CA PRO A 40 -12.07 -2.57 11.75
C PRO A 40 -13.30 -1.66 11.74
N GLU A 41 -14.48 -2.22 11.99
CA GLU A 41 -15.76 -1.49 11.98
C GLU A 41 -15.74 -0.25 12.89
N ASN A 42 -15.08 -0.37 14.04
CA ASN A 42 -14.92 0.69 15.02
C ASN A 42 -13.68 1.58 14.76
N ALA A 43 -12.99 1.46 13.62
CA ALA A 43 -11.83 2.28 13.31
C ALA A 43 -12.16 3.36 12.27
N LEU A 44 -11.75 4.60 12.55
CA LEU A 44 -11.85 5.71 11.61
C LEU A 44 -10.54 5.87 10.83
N ALA A 45 -10.64 6.16 9.53
CA ALA A 45 -9.48 6.52 8.71
C ALA A 45 -9.16 8.01 8.89
N ARG A 46 -8.11 8.34 9.64
CA ARG A 46 -7.60 9.72 9.73
C ARG A 46 -6.52 9.97 8.69
N ASN A 47 -6.39 11.23 8.29
CA ASN A 47 -5.37 11.69 7.36
C ASN A 47 -5.35 10.86 6.05
N LEU A 48 -6.53 10.46 5.56
CA LEU A 48 -6.66 9.74 4.30
C LEU A 48 -6.11 10.61 3.17
N GLN A 49 -5.13 10.08 2.46
CA GLN A 49 -4.48 10.73 1.33
C GLN A 49 -4.51 9.77 0.16
N VAL A 50 -4.99 10.24 -0.99
CA VAL A 50 -4.88 9.55 -2.28
C VAL A 50 -4.11 10.45 -3.21
N LYS A 51 -3.08 9.90 -3.87
CA LYS A 51 -2.37 10.59 -4.94
C LYS A 51 -2.11 9.64 -6.09
N TRP A 52 -2.06 10.19 -7.29
CA TRP A 52 -1.46 9.53 -8.45
C TRP A 52 -0.34 10.43 -8.98
N MET A 53 0.72 9.81 -9.48
CA MET A 53 1.85 10.54 -10.05
C MET A 53 2.46 9.74 -11.19
N ILE A 54 2.78 10.45 -12.27
CA ILE A 54 3.59 9.95 -13.37
C ILE A 54 5.05 10.20 -12.99
N HIS A 55 5.83 9.14 -12.89
CA HIS A 55 7.24 9.19 -12.57
C HIS A 55 8.09 8.93 -13.84
N PRO A 56 9.03 9.82 -14.20
CA PRO A 56 10.01 9.52 -15.23
C PRO A 56 11.03 8.48 -14.76
N ALA A 57 11.70 7.81 -15.69
CA ALA A 57 12.85 6.96 -15.35
C ALA A 57 13.94 7.80 -14.67
N GLY A 58 14.54 7.26 -13.61
CA GLY A 58 15.54 7.94 -12.80
C GLY A 58 14.98 8.95 -11.78
N ASP A 59 13.66 9.03 -11.56
CA ASP A 59 13.10 9.91 -10.53
C ASP A 59 13.68 9.60 -9.14
N ASP A 60 14.27 10.61 -8.52
CA ASP A 60 15.05 10.53 -7.28
C ASP A 60 14.28 10.98 -6.03
N ARG A 61 13.05 11.49 -6.21
CA ARG A 61 12.22 12.00 -5.11
C ARG A 61 11.85 10.93 -4.10
N GLY A 62 12.08 9.66 -4.42
CA GLY A 62 11.83 8.50 -3.56
C GLY A 62 12.90 8.21 -2.52
N THR A 63 14.09 8.80 -2.66
CA THR A 63 15.26 8.42 -1.86
C THR A 63 15.22 8.93 -0.42
N ARG A 64 14.40 9.95 -0.12
CA ARG A 64 14.25 10.54 1.21
C ARG A 64 12.78 10.63 1.58
N LYS A 65 12.33 9.72 2.44
CA LYS A 65 10.98 9.71 3.00
C LYS A 65 11.04 9.60 4.53
N PRO A 66 10.09 10.23 5.24
CA PRO A 66 9.93 9.97 6.66
C PRO A 66 9.50 8.51 6.87
N ILE A 67 9.75 8.01 8.08
CA ILE A 67 9.19 6.74 8.54
C ILE A 67 7.65 6.76 8.41
N SER A 68 7.04 5.62 8.09
CA SER A 68 5.58 5.54 8.00
C SER A 68 4.92 5.75 9.37
N VAL A 69 3.81 6.50 9.40
CA VAL A 69 3.01 6.80 10.62
C VAL A 69 1.69 6.02 10.64
N GLY A 70 1.34 5.36 9.55
CA GLY A 70 0.11 4.59 9.41
C GLY A 70 0.24 3.61 8.27
N ARG A 71 -0.89 3.17 7.72
CA ARG A 71 -0.90 2.27 6.57
C ARG A 71 -0.74 3.01 5.26
N SER A 72 -0.03 2.38 4.34
CA SER A 72 0.20 2.88 2.99
C SER A 72 0.06 1.75 1.98
N ILE A 73 -0.45 2.09 0.79
CA ILE A 73 -0.53 1.22 -0.38
C ILE A 73 0.09 1.98 -1.55
N SER A 74 0.92 1.32 -2.35
CA SER A 74 1.35 1.81 -3.67
C SER A 74 1.01 0.78 -4.73
N ILE A 75 0.39 1.22 -5.83
CA ILE A 75 -0.09 0.38 -6.93
C ILE A 75 0.50 0.90 -8.25
N LEU A 76 1.07 0.00 -9.06
CA LEU A 76 1.47 0.30 -10.43
C LEU A 76 0.23 0.37 -11.33
N ALA A 77 -0.13 1.57 -11.75
CA ALA A 77 -1.33 1.84 -12.53
C ALA A 77 -1.08 1.89 -14.04
N SER A 78 0.17 2.11 -14.49
CA SER A 78 0.51 2.04 -15.91
C SER A 78 0.63 0.59 -16.38
N GLU A 79 0.46 0.34 -17.68
CA GLU A 79 0.62 -0.99 -18.27
C GLU A 79 2.07 -1.50 -18.22
N SER A 80 3.01 -0.56 -18.26
CA SER A 80 4.45 -0.80 -18.17
C SER A 80 5.09 0.12 -17.11
N GLY A 81 6.27 -0.24 -16.65
CA GLY A 81 7.01 0.52 -15.64
C GLY A 81 7.89 -0.38 -14.80
N ARG A 82 8.82 0.22 -14.05
CA ARG A 82 9.62 -0.48 -13.05
C ARG A 82 9.84 0.43 -11.87
N PHE A 83 9.08 0.19 -10.80
CA PHE A 83 9.11 1.01 -9.59
C PHE A 83 9.57 0.13 -8.43
N ARG A 84 10.84 0.26 -8.06
CA ARG A 84 11.47 -0.55 -7.02
C ARG A 84 11.36 0.16 -5.68
N LEU A 85 10.74 -0.51 -4.71
CA LEU A 85 10.67 -0.05 -3.32
C LEU A 85 11.63 -0.87 -2.46
N GLU A 86 12.21 -0.19 -1.49
CA GLU A 86 12.97 -0.81 -0.41
C GLU A 86 12.36 -0.41 0.92
N PHE A 87 12.32 -1.37 1.84
CA PHE A 87 11.75 -1.24 3.17
C PHE A 87 12.74 -1.72 4.22
N SER A 88 12.81 -1.02 5.35
CA SER A 88 13.73 -1.36 6.43
C SER A 88 13.16 -0.97 7.79
N PRO A 89 13.50 -1.69 8.87
CA PRO A 89 13.24 -1.22 10.23
C PRO A 89 14.23 -0.14 10.68
N ASP A 90 15.28 0.15 9.90
CA ASP A 90 16.34 1.12 10.23
C ASP A 90 16.51 2.16 9.12
N ALA A 91 16.75 3.42 9.51
CA ALA A 91 16.91 4.53 8.57
C ALA A 91 18.11 4.37 7.61
N ASN A 92 19.08 3.54 7.96
CA ASN A 92 20.29 3.32 7.17
C ASN A 92 20.15 2.21 6.13
N PHE A 93 19.02 1.49 6.08
CA PHE A 93 18.78 0.38 5.16
C PHE A 93 19.92 -0.66 5.15
N PRO A 94 20.26 -1.28 6.31
CA PRO A 94 21.32 -2.27 6.38
C PRO A 94 21.02 -3.48 5.49
N GLU A 95 22.08 -4.02 4.89
CA GLU A 95 22.02 -5.26 4.14
C GLU A 95 21.51 -6.42 5.02
N GLY A 96 20.72 -7.33 4.44
CA GLY A 96 20.12 -8.46 5.16
C GLY A 96 18.92 -8.11 6.05
N ARG A 97 18.60 -6.82 6.26
CA ARG A 97 17.35 -6.36 6.91
C ARG A 97 16.54 -5.41 6.05
N THR A 98 16.91 -5.29 4.77
CA THR A 98 16.19 -4.47 3.79
C THR A 98 15.44 -5.40 2.86
N GLU A 99 14.11 -5.27 2.85
CA GLU A 99 13.25 -5.97 1.90
C GLU A 99 13.08 -5.11 0.64
N CYS A 100 13.20 -5.72 -0.52
CA CYS A 100 13.12 -5.04 -1.80
C CYS A 100 12.02 -5.68 -2.64
N TYR A 101 11.17 -4.85 -3.24
CA TYR A 101 10.12 -5.32 -4.15
C TYR A 101 9.98 -4.36 -5.34
N THR A 102 9.84 -4.91 -6.53
CA THR A 102 9.68 -4.11 -7.76
C THR A 102 8.29 -4.30 -8.30
N LEU A 103 7.54 -3.20 -8.43
CA LEU A 103 6.29 -3.17 -9.18
C LEU A 103 6.65 -3.06 -10.66
N GLU A 104 6.34 -4.09 -11.44
CA GLU A 104 6.70 -4.17 -12.86
C GLU A 104 5.57 -4.68 -13.77
N LYS A 105 4.50 -5.23 -13.19
CA LYS A 105 3.27 -5.62 -13.89
C LYS A 105 2.13 -4.71 -13.48
N HIS A 106 1.28 -4.37 -14.44
CA HIS A 106 0.05 -3.61 -14.16
C HIS A 106 -0.73 -4.24 -13.00
N GLY A 107 -1.13 -3.40 -12.03
CA GLY A 107 -1.82 -3.83 -10.82
C GLY A 107 -0.91 -4.32 -9.70
N ASP A 108 0.40 -4.48 -9.91
CA ASP A 108 1.33 -4.80 -8.81
C ASP A 108 1.18 -3.79 -7.70
N LEU A 109 1.11 -4.28 -6.46
CA LEU A 109 0.92 -3.46 -5.29
C LEU A 109 1.80 -3.89 -4.13
N VAL A 110 2.11 -2.92 -3.29
CA VAL A 110 2.71 -3.13 -1.98
C VAL A 110 1.92 -2.40 -0.93
N ILE A 111 1.75 -3.04 0.23
CA ILE A 111 1.08 -2.49 1.40
C ILE A 111 2.05 -2.55 2.56
N TRP A 112 2.13 -1.51 3.36
CA TRP A 112 2.98 -1.50 4.53
C TRP A 112 2.36 -0.70 5.69
N GLY A 113 2.68 -1.14 6.91
CA GLY A 113 2.26 -0.54 8.16
C GLY A 113 3.09 0.67 8.60
N GLU A 114 2.82 1.13 9.81
CA GLU A 114 3.60 2.17 10.48
C GLU A 114 4.99 1.69 10.91
N ASN A 115 5.85 2.63 11.29
CA ASN A 115 7.20 2.37 11.80
C ASN A 115 8.13 1.65 10.82
N ILE A 116 7.94 1.87 9.51
CA ILE A 116 8.76 1.29 8.43
C ILE A 116 9.43 2.42 7.65
N TYR A 117 10.76 2.40 7.60
CA TYR A 117 11.52 3.23 6.68
C TYR A 117 11.34 2.68 5.28
N HIS A 118 11.11 3.57 4.32
CA HIS A 118 10.90 3.19 2.93
C HIS A 118 11.56 4.19 1.98
N ARG A 119 12.01 3.69 0.85
CA ARG A 119 12.47 4.50 -0.29
C ARG A 119 12.05 3.83 -1.58
N TRP A 120 12.03 4.60 -2.65
CA TRP A 120 11.71 4.07 -3.98
C TRP A 120 12.61 4.64 -5.06
N PHE A 121 12.72 3.87 -6.14
CA PHE A 121 13.54 4.15 -7.31
C PHE A 121 12.73 3.81 -8.56
N VAL A 122 12.85 4.66 -9.58
CA VAL A 122 12.11 4.48 -10.83
C VAL A 122 13.09 4.04 -11.90
N GLU A 123 13.13 2.74 -12.17
CA GLU A 123 14.03 2.16 -13.17
C GLU A 123 13.47 2.35 -14.59
N ALA A 124 12.15 2.38 -14.74
CA ALA A 124 11.45 2.69 -15.97
C ALA A 124 10.19 3.52 -15.67
N ALA A 125 9.88 4.48 -16.56
CA ALA A 125 8.78 5.42 -16.35
C ALA A 125 7.45 4.70 -16.10
N CYS A 126 6.68 5.21 -15.12
CA CYS A 126 5.48 4.53 -14.65
C CYS A 126 4.50 5.51 -14.00
N THR A 127 3.25 5.08 -13.83
CA THR A 127 2.24 5.79 -13.03
C THR A 127 1.97 5.01 -11.75
N ILE A 128 2.14 5.65 -10.59
CA ILE A 128 1.86 5.05 -9.29
C ILE A 128 0.67 5.74 -8.64
N ILE A 129 -0.31 4.94 -8.20
CA ILE A 129 -1.33 5.38 -7.24
C ILE A 129 -0.82 5.06 -5.84
N THR A 130 -0.88 6.01 -4.92
CA THR A 130 -0.54 5.80 -3.52
C THR A 130 -1.70 6.23 -2.64
N ILE A 131 -2.06 5.36 -1.70
CA ILE A 131 -3.08 5.64 -0.69
C ILE A 131 -2.42 5.53 0.68
N ARG A 132 -2.74 6.45 1.60
CA ARG A 132 -2.21 6.46 2.97
C ARG A 132 -3.29 6.85 3.96
N TRP A 133 -3.29 6.24 5.13
CA TRP A 133 -4.20 6.60 6.22
C TRP A 133 -3.61 6.17 7.57
N THR A 134 -4.08 6.80 8.63
CA THR A 134 -3.80 6.38 10.01
C THR A 134 -5.09 5.79 10.58
N PRO A 135 -5.14 4.49 10.89
CA PRO A 135 -6.23 3.90 11.65
C PRO A 135 -6.27 4.53 13.06
N VAL A 136 -7.43 4.97 13.51
CA VAL A 136 -7.66 5.34 14.91
C VAL A 136 -8.92 4.67 15.43
N GLU A 137 -8.96 4.36 16.72
CA GLU A 137 -10.19 3.90 17.37
C GLU A 137 -11.26 4.99 17.31
N SER A 138 -12.49 4.59 16.99
CA SER A 138 -13.67 5.42 17.15
C SER A 138 -13.89 5.68 18.63
N VAL A 139 -14.18 6.93 18.99
CA VAL A 139 -14.40 7.34 20.38
C VAL A 139 -15.78 6.88 20.89
N ASP A 140 -16.65 6.38 19.99
CA ASP A 140 -18.05 6.03 20.27
C ASP A 140 -18.31 4.49 20.24
N ALA A 141 -17.34 3.66 20.62
CA ALA A 141 -17.50 2.19 20.70
C ALA A 141 -18.07 1.71 22.03
#